data_AF-Q0AZL5-F1
#
_entry.id   AF-Q0AZL5-F1
#
_cell.length_a   1.000
_cell.length_b   1.000
_cell.length_c   1.000
_cell.angle_alpha   90.00
_cell.angle_beta   90.00
_cell.angle_gamma   90.00
#
_symmetry.space_group_name_H-M   'P 1'
#
loop_
_entity.id
_entity.type
_entity.pdbx_description
1 polymer ?
#
loop_
_entity_poly.entity_id
_entity_poly.type
_entity_poly.pdbx_seq_one_letter_code
_entity_poly.pdbx_strand_id
1 'polypeptide(L)'
;MAGHLKNTYFSAQYSRIAARRGKNRATVAVAHAILTIVYQMLKANVLYQELGLDFFEQRRKNEIVKKSIKRLEAFGYTVTIDQQIGISTA
;
A
#
# COMPACT_ATOMS: atom_id res chain seq x y z
N MET A 1 27.82 0.12 -8.12
CA MET A 1 27.10 1.30 -7.58
C MET A 1 25.61 1.02 -7.61
N ALA A 2 24.96 0.77 -6.46
CA ALA A 2 23.50 0.60 -6.38
C ALA A 2 22.95 1.19 -5.06
N GLY A 3 23.43 2.39 -4.69
CA GLY A 3 23.09 3.05 -3.41
C GLY A 3 22.01 4.14 -3.49
N HIS A 4 21.38 4.32 -4.66
CA HIS A 4 20.51 5.47 -4.91
C HIS A 4 19.27 5.12 -5.74
N LEU A 5 18.51 4.08 -5.38
CA LEU A 5 17.10 4.03 -5.77
C LEU A 5 16.29 4.91 -4.80
N LYS A 6 16.40 6.22 -5.01
CA LYS A 6 15.85 7.27 -4.14
C LYS A 6 14.31 7.33 -4.19
N ASN A 7 13.68 6.53 -5.05
CA ASN A 7 12.24 6.58 -5.35
C ASN A 7 11.54 5.22 -5.25
N THR A 8 12.09 4.28 -4.46
CA THR A 8 11.44 3.00 -4.19
C THR A 8 10.46 3.16 -3.02
N TYR A 9 9.28 2.53 -3.07
CA TYR A 9 8.29 2.54 -1.99
C TYR A 9 8.90 2.32 -0.59
N PHE A 10 9.88 1.43 -0.48
CA PHE A 10 10.56 1.14 0.78
C PHE A 10 11.38 2.31 1.33
N SER A 11 11.96 3.17 0.46
CA SER A 11 12.65 4.39 0.92
C SER A 11 11.65 5.42 1.45
N ALA A 12 10.51 5.61 0.78
CA ALA A 12 9.44 6.49 1.25
C ALA A 12 8.80 5.97 2.55
N GLN A 13 8.58 4.66 2.65
CA GLN A 13 8.08 4.02 3.86
C GLN A 13 9.08 4.15 5.02
N TYR A 14 10.38 3.93 4.75
CA TYR A 14 11.45 4.13 5.72
C TYR A 14 11.47 5.57 6.24
N SER A 15 11.50 6.57 5.35
CA SER A 15 11.53 7.98 5.74
C SER A 15 10.33 8.39 6.58
N ARG A 16 9.11 7.93 6.23
CA ARG A 16 7.89 8.23 6.98
C ARG A 16 7.90 7.64 8.39
N ILE A 17 8.44 6.42 8.55
CA ILE A 17 8.50 5.76 9.86
C ILE A 17 9.68 6.30 10.67
N ALA A 18 10.83 6.53 10.04
CA ALA A 18 12.02 7.10 10.66
C ALA A 18 11.73 8.48 11.25
N ALA A 19 10.97 9.32 10.52
CA ALA A 19 10.56 10.65 10.97
C ALA A 19 9.69 10.63 12.25
N ARG A 20 8.93 9.55 12.50
CA ARG A 20 8.02 9.47 13.66
C ARG A 20 8.51 8.57 14.80
N ARG A 21 9.33 7.56 14.50
CA ARG A 21 9.66 6.45 15.43
C ARG A 21 11.16 6.14 15.52
N GLY A 22 12.01 6.84 14.77
CA GLY A 22 13.45 6.63 14.73
C GLY A 22 13.91 5.51 13.78
N LYS A 23 15.20 5.54 13.44
CA LYS A 23 15.83 4.72 12.39
C LYS A 23 15.68 3.21 12.63
N ASN A 24 15.92 2.74 13.86
CA ASN A 24 15.87 1.31 14.19
C ASN A 24 14.47 0.71 13.97
N ARG A 25 13.43 1.43 14.37
CA ARG A 25 12.03 0.99 14.19
C ARG A 25 11.61 1.07 12.73
N ALA A 26 12.17 1.99 11.95
CA ALA A 26 11.92 2.10 10.52
C ALA A 26 12.49 0.91 9.75
N THR A 27 13.72 0.49 10.04
CA THR A 27 14.34 -0.67 9.38
C THR A 27 13.53 -1.94 9.61
N VAL A 28 13.13 -2.22 10.86
CA VAL A 28 12.34 -3.41 11.20
C VAL A 28 10.97 -3.37 10.52
N ALA A 29 10.32 -2.21 10.47
CA ALA A 29 9.02 -2.08 9.81
C ALA A 29 9.11 -2.33 8.30
N VAL A 30 10.17 -1.85 7.64
CA VAL A 30 10.43 -2.10 6.22
C VAL A 30 10.73 -3.58 5.98
N ALA A 31 11.57 -4.20 6.82
CA ALA A 31 11.87 -5.63 6.72
C ALA A 31 10.61 -6.50 6.90
N HIS A 32 9.74 -6.15 7.85
CA HIS A 32 8.46 -6.85 8.04
C HIS A 32 7.53 -6.72 6.83
N ALA A 33 7.49 -5.53 6.20
CA ALA A 33 6.71 -5.32 4.98
C ALA A 33 7.25 -6.18 3.82
N ILE A 34 8.57 -6.23 3.63
CA ILE A 34 9.23 -7.07 2.62
C ILE A 34 8.92 -8.56 2.88
N LEU A 35 9.06 -9.04 4.12
CA LEU A 35 8.76 -10.43 4.47
C LEU A 35 7.30 -10.79 4.17
N THR A 36 6.37 -9.89 4.50
CA THR A 36 4.95 -10.09 4.25
C THR A 36 4.63 -10.15 2.77
N ILE A 37 5.33 -9.35 1.94
CA ILE A 37 5.24 -9.43 0.47
C ILE A 37 5.69 -10.80 -0.01
N VAL A 38 6.89 -11.21 0.36
CA VAL A 38 7.48 -12.49 -0.04
C VAL A 38 6.58 -13.65 0.37
N TYR A 39 6.07 -13.64 1.61
CA TYR A 39 5.15 -14.67 2.09
C TYR A 39 3.86 -14.76 1.25
N GLN A 40 3.23 -13.62 0.94
CA GLN A 40 2.02 -13.61 0.12
C GLN A 40 2.30 -14.10 -1.30
N MET A 41 3.46 -13.76 -1.88
CA MET A 41 3.85 -14.23 -3.21
C MET A 41 4.07 -15.74 -3.24
N LEU A 42 4.78 -16.28 -2.24
CA LEU A 42 4.98 -17.71 -2.09
C LEU A 42 3.65 -18.45 -1.88
N LYS A 43 2.75 -17.90 -1.07
CA LYS A 43 1.44 -18.50 -0.79
C LYS A 43 0.50 -18.48 -2.01
N ALA A 44 0.55 -17.40 -2.80
CA ALA A 44 -0.33 -17.24 -3.96
C ALA A 44 0.21 -17.91 -5.23
N ASN A 45 1.49 -18.34 -5.24
CA ASN A 45 2.20 -18.85 -6.42
C ASN A 45 2.04 -17.92 -7.65
N VAL A 46 1.99 -16.62 -7.38
CA VAL A 46 1.92 -15.58 -8.40
C VAL A 46 3.35 -15.07 -8.59
N LEU A 47 3.81 -15.03 -9.83
CA LEU A 47 5.09 -14.42 -10.20
C LEU A 47 5.18 -13.02 -9.60
N TYR A 48 6.37 -12.66 -9.12
CA TYR A 48 6.71 -11.25 -8.87
C TYR A 48 6.75 -10.53 -10.21
N GLN A 49 5.57 -10.22 -10.77
CA GLN A 49 5.45 -9.02 -11.57
C GLN A 49 5.89 -7.89 -10.64
N GLU A 50 6.55 -6.84 -11.14
CA GLU A 50 6.77 -5.65 -10.31
C GLU A 50 5.39 -5.17 -9.84
N LEU A 51 4.95 -5.68 -8.69
CA LEU A 51 3.97 -5.11 -7.78
C LEU A 51 4.67 -3.90 -7.15
N GLY A 52 5.31 -3.11 -8.00
CA GLY A 52 5.77 -1.78 -7.73
C GLY A 52 4.60 -0.96 -7.21
N LEU A 53 4.94 0.24 -6.77
CA LEU A 53 4.10 1.28 -6.17
C LEU A 53 2.56 1.05 -6.30
N ASP A 54 2.06 0.79 -7.50
CA ASP A 54 0.66 0.47 -7.80
C ASP A 54 -0.01 -0.61 -6.96
N PHE A 55 0.58 -1.76 -6.64
CA PHE A 55 -0.14 -2.79 -5.87
C PHE A 55 -0.40 -2.34 -4.41
N PHE A 56 0.60 -1.70 -3.80
CA PHE A 56 0.47 -1.16 -2.46
C PHE A 56 -0.40 0.08 -2.40
N GLU A 57 -0.36 0.91 -3.44
CA GLU A 57 -1.26 2.05 -3.58
C GLU A 57 -2.69 1.57 -3.83
N GLN A 58 -2.93 0.51 -4.60
CA GLN A 58 -4.26 -0.11 -4.79
C GLN A 58 -4.81 -0.64 -3.45
N ARG A 59 -3.98 -1.35 -2.67
CA ARG A 59 -4.37 -1.83 -1.34
C ARG A 59 -4.63 -0.66 -0.38
N ARG A 60 -3.79 0.37 -0.40
CA ARG A 60 -4.00 1.58 0.41
C ARG A 60 -5.28 2.31 0.00
N LYS A 61 -5.57 2.45 -1.29
CA LYS A 61 -6.82 3.03 -1.81
C LYS A 61 -8.02 2.24 -1.27
N ASN A 62 -7.99 0.91 -1.35
CA ASN A 62 -9.04 0.06 -0.80
C ASN A 62 -9.22 0.24 0.71
N GLU A 63 -8.13 0.30 1.48
CA GLU A 63 -8.19 0.55 2.93
C GLU A 63 -8.73 1.95 3.27
N ILE A 64 -8.39 2.97 2.48
CA ILE A 64 -8.92 4.32 2.63
C ILE A 64 -10.43 4.31 2.32
N VAL A 65 -10.84 3.71 1.20
CA VAL A 65 -12.25 3.59 0.81
C VAL A 65 -13.05 2.90 1.91
N LYS A 66 -12.59 1.74 2.42
CA LYS A 66 -13.25 1.03 3.52
C LYS A 66 -13.39 1.88 4.79
N LYS A 67 -12.33 2.60 5.16
CA LYS A 67 -12.36 3.50 6.33
C LYS A 67 -13.31 4.67 6.12
N SER A 68 -13.39 5.20 4.91
CA SER A 68 -14.31 6.28 4.56
C SER A 68 -15.76 5.80 4.60
N ILE A 69 -16.08 4.62 4.05
CA ILE A 69 -17.41 4.00 4.17
C ILE A 69 -17.79 3.89 5.64
N LYS A 70 -16.94 3.26 6.46
CA LYS A 70 -17.21 3.05 7.88
C LYS A 70 -17.44 4.36 8.64
N ARG A 71 -16.75 5.45 8.25
CA ARG A 71 -16.98 6.78 8.81
C ARG A 71 -18.33 7.35 8.39
N LEU A 72 -18.69 7.23 7.11
CA LEU A 72 -19.97 7.71 6.58
C LEU A 72 -21.15 6.94 7.17
N GLU A 73 -21.02 5.62 7.33
CA GLU A 73 -22.00 4.77 8.03
C GLU A 73 -22.16 5.20 9.50
N ALA A 74 -21.07 5.56 10.18
CA ALA A 74 -21.13 6.05 11.56
C ALA A 74 -21.89 7.39 11.70
N PHE A 75 -22.01 8.17 10.63
CA PHE A 75 -22.83 9.38 10.59
C PHE A 75 -24.28 9.13 10.18
N GLY A 76 -24.68 7.87 9.97
CA GLY A 76 -26.06 7.49 9.60
C GLY A 76 -26.37 7.63 8.11
N TYR A 77 -25.35 7.81 7.25
CA TYR A 77 -25.55 7.84 5.80
C TYR A 77 -25.49 6.42 5.22
N THR A 78 -26.45 6.11 4.35
CA THR A 78 -26.40 4.91 3.50
C THR A 78 -25.41 5.16 2.36
N VAL A 79 -24.29 4.45 2.36
CA VAL A 79 -23.23 4.63 1.33
C VAL A 79 -23.43 3.63 0.21
N THR A 80 -23.87 4.11 -0.95
CA THR A 80 -23.84 3.35 -2.21
C THR A 80 -22.62 3.82 -3.00
N ILE A 81 -21.59 2.97 -3.11
CA ILE A 81 -20.44 3.25 -3.96
C ILE A 81 -20.75 2.76 -5.37
N ASP A 82 -20.91 3.69 -6.30
CA ASP A 82 -20.85 3.41 -7.72
C ASP A 82 -19.42 3.68 -8.20
N GLN A 83 -18.67 2.61 -8.47
CA GLN A 83 -17.33 2.73 -9.02
C GLN A 83 -17.50 3.02 -10.51
N GLN A 84 -17.42 4.29 -10.91
CA GLN A 84 -17.32 4.64 -12.32
C GLN A 84 -16.03 4.03 -12.89
N ILE A 85 -16.16 2.82 -13.44
CA ILE A 85 -15.15 2.21 -14.29
C ILE A 85 -15.13 3.11 -15.52
N GLY A 86 -14.12 3.98 -15.60
CA GLY A 86 -13.83 4.72 -16.81
C GLY A 86 -13.54 3.71 -17.91
N ILE A 87 -14.57 3.32 -18.64
CA ILE A 87 -14.45 2.63 -19.92
C ILE A 87 -13.87 3.68 -20.87
N SER A 88 -12.54 3.78 -20.89
CA SER A 88 -11.83 4.49 -21.93
C SER A 88 -11.98 3.66 -23.20
N THR A 89 -13.12 3.83 -23.87
CA THR A 89 -13.34 3.32 -25.22
C THR A 89 -12.86 4.38 -26.20
N ALA A 90 -11.87 3.96 -27.02
CA ALA A 90 -11.32 4.59 -28.23
C ALA A 90 -10.50 5.88 -28.05
#